data_AF-A0A351Y4H5-F1
#
_entry.id   AF-A0A351Y4H5-F1
#
_cell.length_a   1.000
_cell.length_b   1.000
_cell.length_c   1.000
_cell.angle_alpha   90.00
_cell.angle_beta   90.00
_cell.angle_gamma   90.00
#
_symmetry.space_group_name_H-M   'P 1'
#
loop_
_entity.id
_entity.type
_entity.pdbx_description
1 polymer ?
#
loop_
_entity_poly.entity_id
_entity_poly.type
_entity_poly.pdbx_seq_one_letter_code
_entity_poly.pdbx_strand_id
1 'polypeptide(L)'
;MFKNTIKDFFKKNSDTPFTELQTNEDGEAFEDTLMDDVDVTKLLENDFKFEQIEKAMKRLDDISKEIIYFKFIEEKTNEEIASITGASNDVVRQRLSRAIKQLKNELTTNS
;
A
#
# COMPACT_ATOMS: atom_id res chain seq x y z
N MET A 1 18.10 2.86 -7.45
CA MET A 1 19.23 1.90 -7.53
C MET A 1 18.85 0.62 -6.78
N PHE A 2 17.99 -0.24 -7.36
CA PHE A 2 17.56 -1.52 -6.74
C PHE A 2 17.41 -2.69 -7.75
N LYS A 3 17.48 -2.43 -9.07
CA LYS A 3 17.19 -3.45 -10.10
C LYS A 3 18.36 -4.41 -10.42
N ASN A 4 19.60 -4.04 -10.13
CA ASN A 4 20.76 -4.85 -10.54
C ASN A 4 21.18 -5.89 -9.49
N THR A 5 20.89 -5.65 -8.21
CA THR A 5 21.29 -6.56 -7.12
C THR A 5 20.57 -7.91 -7.21
N ILE A 6 19.28 -7.89 -7.58
CA ILE A 6 18.48 -9.12 -7.73
C ILE A 6 18.99 -9.95 -8.91
N LYS A 7 19.30 -9.29 -10.04
CA LYS A 7 19.76 -9.98 -11.26
C LYS A 7 21.11 -10.66 -11.05
N ASP A 8 22.02 -10.00 -10.34
CA ASP A 8 23.35 -10.56 -10.04
C ASP A 8 23.27 -11.73 -9.04
N PHE A 9 22.32 -11.67 -8.09
CA PHE A 9 22.06 -12.77 -7.15
C PHE A 9 21.56 -14.04 -7.85
N PHE A 10 20.65 -13.92 -8.83
CA PHE A 10 20.15 -15.07 -9.59
C PHE A 10 21.19 -15.65 -10.56
N LYS A 11 22.07 -14.82 -11.12
CA LYS A 11 23.11 -15.29 -12.05
C LYS A 11 24.18 -16.14 -11.36
N LYS A 12 24.48 -15.84 -10.09
CA LYS A 12 25.49 -16.54 -9.28
C LYS A 12 25.03 -17.92 -8.77
N ASN A 13 23.71 -18.14 -8.63
CA ASN A 13 23.12 -19.37 -8.06
C ASN A 13 22.57 -20.35 -9.12
N SER A 14 22.93 -20.18 -10.40
CA SER A 14 22.30 -20.91 -11.50
C SER A 14 22.91 -22.29 -11.84
N ASP A 15 24.03 -22.66 -11.20
CA ASP A 15 24.77 -23.89 -11.52
C ASP A 15 24.97 -24.84 -10.31
N THR A 16 24.31 -24.60 -9.19
CA THR A 16 24.47 -25.44 -8.00
C THR A 16 23.53 -26.66 -8.07
N PRO A 17 24.04 -27.90 -8.02
CA PRO A 17 23.19 -29.10 -7.97
C PRO A 17 22.26 -29.05 -6.75
N PHE A 18 21.00 -29.46 -6.92
CA PHE A 18 19.97 -29.46 -5.87
C PHE A 18 20.41 -30.14 -4.55
N THR A 19 21.37 -31.06 -4.62
CA THR A 19 21.94 -31.78 -3.48
C THR A 19 22.75 -30.90 -2.52
N GLU A 20 23.33 -29.78 -2.98
CA GLU A 20 24.14 -28.86 -2.16
C GLU A 20 23.31 -27.78 -1.45
N LEU A 21 22.01 -27.67 -1.76
CA LEU A 21 21.10 -26.68 -1.20
C LEU A 21 20.34 -27.19 0.04
N GLN A 22 20.77 -28.27 0.69
CA GLN A 22 19.98 -28.83 1.80
C GLN A 22 20.01 -27.97 3.06
N THR A 23 21.09 -27.24 3.30
CA THR A 23 21.29 -26.43 4.50
C THR A 23 22.16 -25.21 4.18
N ASN A 24 21.73 -24.04 4.64
CA ASN A 24 22.52 -22.81 4.53
C ASN A 24 23.69 -22.84 5.53
N GLU A 25 24.63 -21.90 5.45
CA GLU A 25 25.79 -21.81 6.35
C GLU A 25 25.39 -21.70 7.84
N ASP A 26 24.18 -21.24 8.12
CA ASP A 26 23.59 -21.12 9.46
C ASP A 26 22.84 -22.39 9.93
N GLY A 27 22.85 -23.47 9.14
CA GLY A 27 22.22 -24.75 9.47
C GLY A 27 20.70 -24.81 9.23
N GLU A 28 20.10 -23.72 8.76
CA GLU A 28 18.70 -23.67 8.36
C GLU A 28 18.47 -24.42 7.04
N ALA A 29 17.42 -25.24 6.97
CA ALA A 29 17.04 -25.93 5.75
C ALA A 29 16.62 -24.91 4.68
N PHE A 30 17.01 -25.11 3.42
CA PHE A 30 16.62 -24.21 2.33
C PHE A 30 15.10 -24.05 2.22
N GLU A 31 14.36 -25.13 2.52
CA GLU A 31 12.90 -25.13 2.56
C GLU A 31 12.33 -24.16 3.61
N ASP A 32 12.99 -23.99 4.77
CA ASP A 32 12.60 -23.02 5.81
C ASP A 32 12.96 -21.57 5.44
N THR A 33 13.81 -21.36 4.42
CA THR A 33 14.17 -20.02 3.93
C THR A 33 13.32 -19.58 2.74
N LEU A 34 12.55 -20.51 2.15
CA LEU A 34 11.54 -20.15 1.18
C LEU A 34 10.50 -19.31 1.91
N MET A 35 10.39 -18.03 1.55
CA MET A 35 9.32 -17.17 2.06
C MET A 35 8.00 -17.91 1.86
N ASP A 36 7.29 -18.18 2.97
CA ASP A 36 5.97 -18.82 2.99
C ASP A 36 5.16 -18.36 1.79
N ASP A 37 4.60 -19.35 1.08
CA ASP A 37 3.75 -19.21 -0.11
C ASP A 37 3.10 -17.84 -0.16
N VAL A 38 3.50 -17.02 -1.14
CA VAL A 38 2.84 -15.75 -1.42
C VAL A 38 1.36 -16.07 -1.59
N ASP A 39 0.58 -15.73 -0.56
CA ASP A 39 -0.83 -16.07 -0.52
C ASP A 39 -1.53 -15.29 -1.63
N VAL A 40 -1.71 -15.96 -2.77
CA VAL A 40 -2.28 -15.38 -3.99
C VAL A 40 -3.66 -14.82 -3.70
N THR A 41 -4.39 -15.41 -2.74
CA THR A 41 -5.70 -14.90 -2.33
C THR A 41 -5.59 -13.55 -1.63
N LYS A 42 -4.61 -13.38 -0.73
CA LYS A 42 -4.34 -12.08 -0.09
C LYS A 42 -3.90 -11.00 -1.09
N LEU A 43 -3.11 -11.36 -2.10
CA LEU A 43 -2.74 -10.43 -3.18
C LEU A 43 -3.97 -9.96 -3.95
N LEU A 44 -4.80 -10.89 -4.42
CA LEU A 44 -6.03 -10.58 -5.15
C LEU A 44 -7.02 -9.75 -4.31
N GLU A 45 -7.15 -10.05 -3.01
CA GLU A 45 -7.97 -9.26 -2.11
C GLU A 45 -7.47 -7.81 -1.96
N ASN A 46 -6.16 -7.61 -1.87
CA ASN A 46 -5.58 -6.28 -1.74
C ASN A 46 -5.78 -5.46 -3.01
N ASP A 47 -5.57 -6.07 -4.18
CA ASP A 47 -5.82 -5.43 -5.48
C ASP A 47 -7.29 -5.02 -5.61
N PHE A 48 -8.21 -5.91 -5.22
CA PHE A 48 -9.65 -5.62 -5.23
C PHE A 48 -10.02 -4.48 -4.27
N LYS A 49 -9.49 -4.48 -3.04
CA LYS A 49 -9.69 -3.39 -2.06
C LYS A 49 -9.15 -2.07 -2.60
N PHE A 50 -7.98 -2.08 -3.23
CA PHE A 50 -7.39 -0.89 -3.83
C PHE A 50 -8.26 -0.33 -4.95
N GLU A 51 -8.75 -1.17 -5.87
CA GLU A 51 -9.63 -0.75 -6.96
C GLU A 51 -10.93 -0.12 -6.42
N GLN A 52 -11.52 -0.69 -5.37
CA GLN A 52 -12.70 -0.13 -4.72
C GLN A 52 -12.43 1.24 -4.09
N ILE A 53 -11.30 1.40 -3.39
CA ILE A 53 -10.89 2.68 -2.83
C ILE A 53 -10.68 3.71 -3.95
N GLU A 54 -10.02 3.33 -5.04
CA GLU A 54 -9.80 4.23 -6.18
C GLU A 54 -11.11 4.69 -6.80
N LYS A 55 -12.08 3.78 -7.00
CA LYS A 55 -13.42 4.11 -7.49
C LYS A 55 -14.17 5.03 -6.54
N ALA A 56 -14.11 4.77 -5.23
CA ALA A 56 -14.74 5.61 -4.23
C ALA A 56 -14.10 7.02 -4.21
N MET A 57 -12.76 7.10 -4.25
CA MET A 57 -12.02 8.35 -4.33
C MET A 57 -12.39 9.18 -5.56
N LYS A 58 -12.64 8.57 -6.72
CA LYS A 58 -13.09 9.28 -7.93
C LYS A 58 -14.43 10.00 -7.75
N ARG A 59 -15.30 9.55 -6.85
CA ARG A 59 -16.62 10.14 -6.56
C ARG A 59 -16.57 11.30 -5.57
N LEU A 60 -15.44 11.51 -4.87
CA LEU A 60 -15.26 12.68 -4.01
C LEU A 60 -15.05 13.93 -4.88
N ASP A 61 -15.42 15.10 -4.33
CA ASP A 61 -15.03 16.37 -4.93
C ASP A 61 -13.51 16.57 -4.84
N ASP A 62 -12.96 17.37 -5.76
CA ASP A 62 -11.50 17.49 -5.91
C ASP A 62 -10.82 18.05 -4.66
N ILE A 63 -11.48 18.95 -3.94
CA ILE A 63 -10.98 19.52 -2.70
C ILE A 63 -10.93 18.44 -1.61
N SER A 64 -11.96 17.61 -1.49
CA SER A 64 -11.97 16.48 -0.54
C SER A 64 -10.90 15.44 -0.87
N LYS A 65 -10.64 15.13 -2.15
CA LYS A 65 -9.54 14.24 -2.56
C LYS A 65 -8.19 14.79 -2.12
N GLU A 66 -7.96 16.08 -2.35
CA GLU A 66 -6.73 16.77 -2.01
C GLU A 66 -6.48 16.79 -0.49
N ILE A 67 -7.52 17.06 0.30
CA ILE A 67 -7.44 17.00 1.77
C ILE A 67 -7.12 15.57 2.26
N ILE A 68 -7.74 14.55 1.68
CA ILE A 68 -7.44 13.13 2.00
C ILE A 68 -5.98 12.82 1.66
N TYR A 69 -5.51 13.24 0.49
CA TYR A 69 -4.13 13.04 0.04
C TYR A 69 -3.14 13.67 1.03
N PHE A 70 -3.31 14.95 1.36
CA PHE A 70 -2.43 15.60 2.32
C PHE A 70 -2.49 14.96 3.71
N LYS A 71 -3.66 14.46 4.12
CA LYS A 71 -3.82 13.87 5.45
C LYS A 71 -3.18 12.51 5.60
N PHE A 72 -3.33 11.64 4.60
CA PHE A 72 -2.98 10.22 4.71
C PHE A 72 -1.76 9.81 3.88
N ILE A 73 -1.42 10.56 2.83
CA ILE A 73 -0.25 10.28 1.99
C ILE A 73 0.93 11.17 2.41
N GLU A 74 0.68 12.46 2.66
CA GLU A 74 1.72 13.39 3.13
C GLU A 74 1.74 13.58 4.65
N GLU A 75 0.86 12.87 5.38
CA GLU A 75 0.77 12.86 6.84
C GLU A 75 0.68 14.25 7.52
N LYS A 76 0.11 15.24 6.80
CA LYS A 76 0.02 16.61 7.31
C LYS A 76 -0.99 16.77 8.44
N THR A 77 -0.73 17.75 9.29
CA THR A 77 -1.68 18.21 10.31
C THR A 77 -2.80 19.02 9.68
N ASN A 78 -3.93 19.14 10.37
CA ASN A 78 -5.07 19.91 9.86
C ASN A 78 -4.73 21.41 9.71
N GLU A 79 -3.80 21.93 10.52
CA GLU A 79 -3.31 23.31 10.45
C GLU A 79 -2.47 23.55 9.19
N GLU A 80 -1.58 22.60 8.85
CA GLU A 80 -0.79 22.67 7.61
C GLU A 80 -1.69 22.56 6.38
N ILE A 81 -2.67 21.65 6.40
CA ILE A 81 -3.65 21.52 5.32
C ILE A 81 -4.47 22.79 5.17
N ALA A 82 -4.91 23.41 6.27
CA ALA A 82 -5.61 24.69 6.27
C ALA A 82 -4.74 25.79 5.62
N SER A 83 -3.46 25.82 5.97
CA SER A 83 -2.48 26.77 5.41
C SER A 83 -2.25 26.57 3.91
N ILE A 84 -2.18 25.33 3.45
CA ILE A 84 -1.97 24.97 2.03
C ILE A 84 -3.22 25.26 1.19
N THR A 85 -4.40 24.87 1.69
CA THR A 85 -5.67 24.97 0.96
C THR A 85 -6.33 26.35 1.07
N GLY A 86 -5.82 27.22 1.94
CA GLY A 86 -6.42 28.54 2.23
C GLY A 86 -7.76 28.48 2.98
N ALA A 87 -8.13 27.31 3.50
CA ALA A 87 -9.34 27.10 4.27
C ALA A 87 -9.08 27.22 5.78
N SER A 88 -10.13 27.41 6.60
CA SER A 88 -9.98 27.34 8.05
C SER A 88 -9.80 25.89 8.52
N ASN A 89 -9.15 25.71 9.67
CA ASN A 89 -8.96 24.38 10.29
C ASN A 89 -10.31 23.66 10.51
N ASP A 90 -11.34 24.39 10.93
CA ASP A 90 -12.69 23.83 11.08
C ASP A 90 -13.27 23.32 9.74
N VAL A 91 -13.06 24.05 8.64
CA VAL A 91 -13.50 23.62 7.31
C VAL A 91 -12.75 22.37 6.88
N VAL A 92 -11.43 22.31 7.10
CA VAL A 92 -10.62 21.11 6.83
C VAL A 92 -11.14 19.92 7.63
N ARG A 93 -11.38 20.08 8.95
CA ARG A 93 -11.92 19.00 9.81
C ARG A 93 -13.27 18.50 9.31
N GLN A 94 -14.17 19.41 8.93
CA GLN A 94 -15.50 19.05 8.43
C GLN A 94 -15.41 18.33 7.09
N ARG A 95 -14.59 18.83 6.16
CA ARG A 95 -14.36 18.19 4.85
C ARG A 95 -13.77 16.81 5.01
N LEU A 96 -12.73 16.66 5.83
CA LEU A 96 -12.12 15.36 6.12
C LEU A 96 -13.16 14.36 6.68
N SER A 97 -14.00 14.81 7.62
CA SER A 97 -15.05 13.98 8.20
C SER A 97 -16.08 13.54 7.15
N ARG A 98 -16.52 14.47 6.28
CA ARG A 98 -17.47 14.19 5.21
C ARG A 98 -16.87 13.25 4.15
N ALA A 99 -15.64 13.49 3.74
CA ALA A 99 -14.89 12.66 2.81
C ALA A 99 -14.75 11.22 3.33
N ILE A 100 -14.33 11.03 4.57
CA ILE A 100 -14.23 9.70 5.20
C ILE A 100 -15.61 9.03 5.29
N LYS A 101 -16.65 9.77 5.65
CA LYS A 101 -18.02 9.23 5.69
C LYS A 101 -18.48 8.77 4.32
N GLN A 102 -18.20 9.55 3.27
CA GLN A 102 -18.52 9.18 1.90
C GLN A 102 -17.74 7.94 1.45
N LEU A 103 -16.44 7.88 1.71
CA LEU A 103 -15.62 6.69 1.40
C LEU A 103 -16.17 5.44 2.11
N LYS A 104 -16.51 5.54 3.40
CA LYS A 104 -17.11 4.42 4.14
C LYS A 104 -18.43 3.97 3.53
N ASN A 105 -19.32 4.91 3.18
CA ASN A 105 -20.59 4.57 2.53
C ASN A 105 -20.36 3.86 1.19
N GLU A 106 -19.44 4.36 0.37
CA GLU A 106 -19.13 3.78 -0.94
C GLU A 106 -18.54 2.36 -0.83
N LEU A 107 -17.68 2.12 0.15
CA LEU A 107 -17.07 0.81 0.37
C LEU A 107 -18.04 -0.20 1.00
N THR A 108 -18.95 0.25 1.87
CA THR A 108 -19.96 -0.61 2.50
C THR A 108 -21.15 -0.91 1.60
N THR A 109 -21.49 -0.02 0.67
CA THR A 109 -22.63 -0.21 -0.25
C THR A 109 -22.33 -1.20 -1.38
N ASN A 110 -21.05 -1.42 -1.69
CA ASN A 110 -20.60 -2.38 -2.72
C ASN A 110 -20.03 -3.69 -2.13
N SER A 111 -20.22 -3.94 -0.82
CA SER A 111 -19.85 -5.20 -0.14
C SER A 111 -20.99 -6.20 -0.13
#